data_AF-A0A098E7B3-F1
#
_entry.id   AF-A0A098E7B3-F1
#
_cell.length_a   1.000
_cell.length_b   1.000
_cell.length_c   1.000
_cell.angle_alpha   90.00
_cell.angle_beta   90.00
_cell.angle_gamma   90.00
#
_symmetry.space_group_name_H-M   'P 1'
#
loop_
_entity.id
_entity.type
_entity.pdbx_description
1 polymer ?
#
loop_
_entity_poly.entity_id
_entity_poly.type
_entity_poly.pdbx_seq_one_letter_code
_entity_poly.pdbx_strand_id
1 'polypeptide(L)'
;MKKVKERGKPLSKDNKADFVSDGNDQYTKSILKYFDEETVNYGQLIKERKGGRVVKKTRRIVIGSMDEKDIETVYIERYNLTIASKFRWN
;
A
#
# COMPACT_ATOMS: atom_id res chain seq x y z
N MET A 1 8.72 -20.19 2.33
CA MET A 1 8.02 -18.97 2.81
C MET A 1 6.96 -19.30 3.88
N LYS A 2 7.34 -19.99 4.97
CA LYS A 2 6.40 -20.44 6.02
C LYS A 2 6.26 -19.47 7.22
N LYS A 3 7.07 -18.41 7.32
CA LYS A 3 7.36 -17.75 8.61
C LYS A 3 6.77 -16.35 8.86
N VAL A 4 5.92 -15.81 7.98
CA VAL A 4 5.35 -14.46 8.21
C VAL A 4 3.96 -14.51 8.86
N LYS A 5 3.15 -15.55 8.60
CA LYS A 5 1.79 -15.66 9.18
C LYS A 5 1.76 -15.90 10.71
N GLU A 6 2.84 -16.43 11.29
CA GLU A 6 2.85 -16.87 12.70
C GLU A 6 3.27 -15.80 13.71
N ARG A 7 3.74 -14.62 13.26
CA ARG A 7 4.34 -13.61 14.17
C ARG A 7 3.47 -12.39 14.44
N GLY A 8 2.30 -12.28 13.82
CA GLY A 8 1.34 -11.20 14.02
C GLY A 8 0.04 -11.69 14.66
N LYS A 9 -0.78 -10.77 15.17
CA LYS A 9 -2.17 -11.10 15.52
C LYS A 9 -2.86 -11.69 14.28
N PRO A 10 -3.62 -12.78 14.42
CA PRO A 10 -4.39 -13.33 13.30
C PRO A 10 -5.35 -12.25 12.77
N LEU A 11 -5.44 -12.15 11.46
CA LEU A 11 -6.39 -11.26 10.82
C LEU A 11 -7.79 -11.87 10.89
N SER A 12 -8.78 -11.01 11.08
CA SER A 12 -10.19 -11.39 11.13
C SER A 12 -11.04 -10.28 10.50
N LYS A 13 -12.35 -10.50 10.41
CA LYS A 13 -13.30 -9.46 9.96
C LYS A 13 -13.20 -8.17 10.78
N ASP A 14 -12.90 -8.31 12.06
CA ASP A 14 -12.81 -7.20 13.03
C ASP A 14 -11.38 -6.65 13.20
N ASN A 15 -10.39 -7.36 12.66
CA ASN A 15 -8.97 -6.99 12.73
C ASN A 15 -8.31 -7.20 11.37
N LYS A 16 -8.63 -6.32 10.43
CA LYS A 16 -8.16 -6.40 9.04
C LYS A 16 -6.76 -5.83 8.87
N ALA A 17 -6.06 -6.29 7.84
CA ALA A 17 -4.81 -5.68 7.39
C ALA A 17 -5.08 -4.63 6.31
N ASP A 18 -4.46 -3.46 6.46
CA ASP A 18 -4.55 -2.38 5.48
C ASP A 18 -3.35 -2.39 4.53
N PHE A 19 -3.64 -2.34 3.23
CA PHE A 19 -2.64 -2.24 2.17
C PHE A 19 -2.87 -0.97 1.34
N VAL A 20 -1.78 -0.31 0.95
CA VAL A 20 -1.82 0.84 0.03
C VAL A 20 -0.73 0.68 -1.02
N SER A 21 -1.06 0.88 -2.30
CA SER A 21 -0.11 0.83 -3.42
C SER A 21 -0.25 2.03 -4.38
N ASP A 22 0.65 2.12 -5.35
CA ASP A 22 0.74 3.19 -6.35
C ASP A 22 -0.20 2.99 -7.57
N GLY A 23 -1.15 2.05 -7.50
CA GLY A 23 -2.12 1.80 -8.56
C GLY A 23 -1.79 0.64 -9.50
N ASN A 24 -0.77 -0.17 -9.20
CA ASN A 24 -0.50 -1.39 -9.97
C ASN A 24 -1.50 -2.51 -9.60
N ASP A 25 -2.27 -2.96 -10.60
CA ASP A 25 -3.31 -3.98 -10.43
C ASP A 25 -2.76 -5.40 -10.12
N GLN A 26 -1.47 -5.64 -10.34
CA GLN A 26 -0.84 -6.92 -9.98
C GLN A 26 -0.85 -7.20 -8.48
N TYR A 27 -0.91 -6.14 -7.66
CA TYR A 27 -0.98 -6.27 -6.21
C TYR A 27 -2.30 -6.87 -5.73
N THR A 28 -3.42 -6.60 -6.41
CA THR A 28 -4.73 -7.18 -6.08
C THR A 28 -4.65 -8.71 -6.09
N LYS A 29 -4.11 -9.28 -7.18
CA LYS A 29 -3.94 -10.73 -7.32
C LYS A 29 -3.00 -11.31 -6.26
N SER A 30 -1.95 -10.56 -5.91
CA SER A 30 -0.96 -10.99 -4.92
C SER A 30 -1.55 -10.98 -3.51
N ILE A 31 -2.32 -9.95 -3.15
CA ILE A 31 -2.99 -9.84 -1.84
C ILE A 31 -3.98 -11.01 -1.68
N LEU A 32 -4.86 -11.23 -2.65
CA LEU A 32 -5.86 -12.30 -2.62
C LEU A 32 -5.25 -13.72 -2.68
N LYS A 33 -3.98 -13.85 -3.09
CA LYS A 33 -3.26 -15.14 -3.03
C LYS A 33 -2.84 -15.51 -1.61
N TYR A 34 -2.64 -14.53 -0.72
CA TYR A 34 -2.09 -14.77 0.62
C TYR A 34 -3.06 -14.48 1.76
N PHE A 35 -4.08 -13.66 1.50
CA PHE A 35 -5.07 -13.19 2.47
C PHE A 35 -6.49 -13.37 1.92
N ASP A 36 -7.42 -13.65 2.83
CA ASP A 36 -8.84 -13.69 2.48
C ASP A 36 -9.39 -12.28 2.32
N GLU A 37 -10.24 -12.07 1.31
CA GLU A 37 -10.80 -10.75 0.98
C GLU A 37 -11.49 -10.08 2.18
N GLU A 38 -12.15 -10.87 3.03
CA GLU A 38 -12.85 -10.37 4.21
C GLU A 38 -11.92 -9.86 5.32
N THR A 39 -10.63 -10.21 5.25
CA THR A 39 -9.61 -9.91 6.28
C THR A 39 -8.68 -8.76 5.90
N VAL A 40 -8.93 -8.11 4.76
CA VAL A 40 -8.07 -7.04 4.25
C VAL A 40 -8.87 -5.81 3.83
N ASN A 41 -8.24 -4.65 3.93
CA ASN A 41 -8.63 -3.47 3.18
C ASN A 41 -7.47 -3.10 2.25
N TYR A 42 -7.78 -2.70 1.02
CA TYR A 42 -6.76 -2.36 0.04
C TYR A 42 -7.16 -1.10 -0.74
N GLY A 43 -6.31 -0.09 -0.65
CA GLY A 43 -6.42 1.16 -1.39
C GLY A 43 -5.29 1.35 -2.40
N GLN A 44 -5.55 2.16 -3.41
CA GLN A 44 -4.58 2.59 -4.42
C GLN A 44 -4.52 4.11 -4.46
N LEU A 45 -3.30 4.65 -4.49
CA LEU A 45 -3.03 6.05 -4.75
C LEU A 45 -2.39 6.20 -6.14
N ILE A 46 -3.21 6.56 -7.12
CA ILE A 46 -2.77 6.78 -8.49
C ILE A 46 -2.32 8.24 -8.63
N LYS A 47 -1.08 8.46 -9.05
CA LYS A 47 -0.50 9.80 -9.24
C LYS A 47 -0.36 10.10 -10.72
N GLU A 48 -1.09 11.10 -11.20
CA GLU A 48 -0.91 11.61 -12.54
C GLU A 48 0.29 12.57 -12.54
N ARG A 49 1.22 12.37 -13.48
CA ARG A 49 2.43 13.19 -13.60
C ARG A 49 2.48 13.90 -14.94
N LYS A 50 2.85 15.19 -14.92
CA LYS A 50 3.15 15.99 -16.11
C LYS A 50 4.53 16.63 -15.92
N GLY A 51 5.45 16.37 -16.84
CA GLY A 51 6.83 16.84 -16.73
C GLY A 51 7.52 16.40 -15.44
N GLY A 52 7.28 15.16 -14.98
CA GLY A 52 7.88 14.59 -13.77
C GLY A 52 7.24 15.04 -12.45
N ARG A 53 6.40 16.08 -12.44
CA ARG A 53 5.68 16.58 -11.26
C ARG A 53 4.32 15.91 -11.13
N VAL A 54 3.94 15.58 -9.90
CA VAL A 54 2.58 15.09 -9.59
C VAL A 54 1.61 16.26 -9.73
N VAL A 55 0.63 16.13 -10.63
CA VAL A 55 -0.38 17.16 -10.88
C VAL A 55 -1.75 16.79 -10.29
N LYS A 56 -1.99 15.50 -10.07
CA LYS A 56 -3.23 15.01 -9.49
C LYS A 56 -3.00 13.69 -8.76
N LYS A 57 -3.78 13.49 -7.70
CA LYS A 57 -3.84 12.26 -6.92
C LYS A 57 -5.27 11.72 -6.98
N THR A 58 -5.42 10.49 -7.44
CA THR A 58 -6.70 9.78 -7.45
C THR A 58 -6.59 8.63 -6.47
N ARG A 59 -7.52 8.57 -5.52
CA ARG A 59 -7.61 7.50 -4.54
C ARG A 59 -8.68 6.52 -4.96
N ARG A 60 -8.43 5.24 -4.76
CA ARG A 60 -9.35 4.18 -5.09
C ARG A 60 -9.31 3.12 -4.02
N ILE A 61 -10.47 2.76 -3.47
CA ILE A 61 -10.63 1.56 -2.66
C ILE A 61 -10.84 0.39 -3.62
N VAL A 62 -10.03 -0.65 -3.50
CA VAL A 62 -10.08 -1.85 -4.33
C VAL A 62 -10.75 -2.99 -3.58
N ILE A 63 -10.44 -3.16 -2.29
CA ILE A 63 -11.02 -4.20 -1.41
C ILE A 63 -11.37 -3.57 -0.07
N GLY A 64 -12.52 -3.97 0.49
CA GLY A 64 -12.91 -3.60 1.85
C GLY A 64 -13.33 -2.14 1.97
N SER A 65 -13.01 -1.53 3.12
CA SER A 65 -13.37 -0.14 3.44
C SER A 65 -12.20 0.56 4.11
N MET A 66 -11.88 1.77 3.69
CA MET A 66 -10.80 2.61 4.23
C MET A 66 -11.25 4.07 4.19
N ASP A 67 -10.72 4.90 5.09
CA ASP A 67 -10.79 6.35 4.89
C ASP A 67 -9.83 6.70 3.74
N GLU A 68 -10.32 7.46 2.76
CA GLU A 68 -9.48 7.94 1.66
C GLU A 68 -8.27 8.73 2.16
N LYS A 69 -8.38 9.42 3.29
CA LYS A 69 -7.26 10.16 3.90
C LYS A 69 -6.09 9.25 4.27
N ASP A 70 -6.36 7.99 4.60
CA ASP A 70 -5.35 6.99 4.96
C ASP A 70 -4.71 6.35 3.72
N ILE A 71 -5.32 6.52 2.53
CA ILE A 71 -4.74 6.12 1.25
C ILE A 71 -3.71 7.18 0.82
N GLU A 72 -2.60 7.23 1.55
CA GLU A 72 -1.44 8.07 1.27
C GLU A 72 -0.13 7.27 1.31
N THR A 73 0.75 7.56 0.36
CA THR A 73 2.08 6.93 0.29
C THR A 73 3.19 7.83 0.84
N VAL A 74 2.84 9.02 1.35
CA VAL A 74 3.80 10.07 1.75
C VAL A 74 4.82 9.56 2.76
N TYR A 75 4.40 8.74 3.73
CA TYR A 75 5.30 8.23 4.76
C TYR A 75 6.35 7.27 4.17
N ILE A 76 5.91 6.33 3.32
CA ILE A 76 6.79 5.38 2.62
C ILE A 76 7.72 6.13 1.65
N GLU A 77 7.22 7.12 0.94
CA GLU A 77 8.02 7.93 0.00
C GLU A 77 9.10 8.74 0.71
N ARG A 78 8.77 9.37 1.85
CA ARG A 78 9.74 10.10 2.67
C ARG A 78 10.81 9.16 3.21
N TYR A 79 10.43 7.96 3.63
CA TYR A 79 11.38 6.94 4.09
C TYR A 79 12.33 6.50 2.97
N ASN A 80 11.80 6.20 1.77
CA ASN A 80 12.59 5.83 0.61
C ASN A 80 13.55 6.94 0.17
N LEU A 81 13.11 8.20 0.20
CA LEU A 81 13.98 9.36 -0.06
C LEU A 81 15.10 9.48 0.98
N THR A 82 14.81 9.21 2.25
CA THR A 82 15.80 9.24 3.34
C THR A 82 16.84 8.12 3.18
N ILE A 83 16.42 6.93 2.77
CA ILE A 83 17.34 5.85 2.43
C ILE A 83 18.19 6.26 1.22
N ALA A 84 17.56 6.68 0.12
CA ALA A 84 18.27 7.07 -1.09
C ALA A 84 19.27 8.20 -0.88
N SER A 85 18.97 9.17 -0.01
CA SER A 85 19.89 10.26 0.33
C SER A 85 21.07 9.79 1.19
N LYS A 86 20.86 8.84 2.11
CA LYS A 86 21.92 8.25 2.93
C LYS A 86 22.85 7.32 2.17
N PHE A 87 22.38 6.70 1.08
CA PHE A 87 23.15 5.76 0.26
C PHE A 87 23.67 6.38 -1.06
N ARG A 88 23.54 7.70 -1.26
CA ARG A 88 24.30 8.41 -2.29
C ARG A 88 25.76 8.54 -1.84
N TRP A 89 26.62 7.65 -2.34
CA TRP A 89 28.07 7.76 -2.22
C TRP A 89 28.59 8.93 -3.07
N ASN A 90 29.63 9.61 -2.56
CA ASN A 90 30.52 10.49 -3.32
C ASN A 90 31.17 9.74 -4.48
#